data_AF-A0A815QG09-F1
#
_entry.id   AF-A0A815QG09-F1
#
_cell.length_a   1.000
_cell.length_b   1.000
_cell.length_c   1.000
_cell.angle_alpha   90.00
_cell.angle_beta   90.00
_cell.angle_gamma   90.00
#
_symmetry.space_group_name_H-M   'P 1'
#
loop_
_entity.id
_entity.type
_entity.pdbx_description
1 polymer ?
#
loop_
_entity_poly.entity_id
_entity_poly.type
_entity_poly.pdbx_seq_one_letter_code
_entity_poly.pdbx_strand_id
1 'polypeptide(L)'
;MGAIGACHLADALRNNTALTTLNLGWNQIGAIGAQHIVDVLRTNTTVTTLNLGWNQIRAVGAQHIADVLRNNTTLTTLKLHGNEIGDVGAQYLADALQNNIVTMIPFFIYLIYSSVLFRVDTDHINSRVY
;
A
#
# COMPACT_ATOMS: atom_id res chain seq x y z
N MET A 1 -6.52 15.55 9.45
CA MET A 1 -5.17 16.07 9.12
C MET A 1 -5.09 16.66 7.71
N GLY A 2 -5.79 16.09 6.72
CA GLY A 2 -5.77 16.59 5.34
C GLY A 2 -4.43 16.35 4.64
N ALA A 3 -4.35 16.70 3.36
CA ALA A 3 -3.14 16.49 2.55
C ALA A 3 -1.93 17.28 3.05
N ILE A 4 -2.13 18.53 3.49
CA ILE A 4 -1.03 19.40 3.97
C ILE A 4 -0.40 18.84 5.24
N GLY A 5 -1.22 18.38 6.19
CA GLY A 5 -0.70 17.77 7.41
C GLY A 5 0.05 16.46 7.13
N ALA A 6 -0.40 15.69 6.14
CA ALA A 6 0.31 14.50 5.68
C ALA A 6 1.67 14.83 5.05
N CYS A 7 1.78 15.95 4.33
CA CYS A 7 3.04 16.43 3.75
C CYS A 7 4.07 16.77 4.84
N HIS A 8 3.69 17.61 5.82
CA HIS A 8 4.60 17.94 6.93
C HIS A 8 5.01 16.72 7.76
N LEU A 9 4.08 15.77 7.93
CA LEU A 9 4.39 14.52 8.60
C LEU A 9 5.38 13.66 7.79
N ALA A 10 5.24 13.59 6.46
CA ALA A 10 6.19 12.90 5.60
C ALA A 10 7.60 13.48 5.74
N ASP A 11 7.73 14.81 5.83
CA ASP A 11 9.03 15.46 6.05
C ASP A 11 9.63 15.09 7.41
N ALA A 12 8.82 15.04 8.47
CA ALA A 12 9.26 14.61 9.79
C ALA A 12 9.69 13.12 9.82
N LEU A 13 9.03 12.27 9.01
CA LEU A 13 9.34 10.83 8.93
C LEU A 13 10.62 10.52 8.16
N ARG A 14 11.06 11.42 7.27
CA ARG A 14 12.21 11.17 6.38
C ARG A 14 13.48 10.80 7.15
N ASN A 15 13.70 11.42 8.30
CA ASN A 15 14.86 11.19 9.16
C ASN A 15 14.51 10.43 10.45
N ASN A 16 13.27 9.93 10.58
CA ASN A 16 12.86 9.22 11.77
C ASN A 16 13.37 7.77 11.74
N THR A 17 14.22 7.42 12.69
CA THR A 17 14.85 6.10 12.79
C THR A 17 14.24 5.20 13.88
N ALA A 18 13.20 5.65 14.57
CA ALA A 18 12.62 4.95 15.72
C ALA A 18 11.19 4.46 15.48
N LEU A 19 10.42 5.15 14.63
CA LEU A 19 9.01 4.87 14.43
C LEU A 19 8.83 3.64 13.54
N THR A 20 8.24 2.59 14.11
CA THR A 20 7.94 1.35 13.39
C THR A 20 6.49 1.27 12.92
N THR A 21 5.58 1.96 13.61
CA THR A 21 4.14 1.94 13.32
C THR A 21 3.60 3.34 13.16
N LEU A 22 2.93 3.58 12.04
CA LEU A 22 2.26 4.85 11.73
C LEU A 22 0.78 4.63 11.46
N ASN A 23 -0.08 5.26 12.25
CA ASN A 23 -1.53 5.18 12.10
C ASN A 23 -2.11 6.54 11.71
N LEU A 24 -2.61 6.64 10.47
CA LEU A 24 -3.25 7.81 9.90
C LEU A 24 -4.70 7.53 9.51
N GLY A 25 -5.36 6.54 10.10
CA GLY A 25 -6.76 6.27 9.80
C GLY A 25 -7.65 7.49 10.01
N TRP A 26 -8.71 7.65 9.20
CA TRP A 26 -9.73 8.71 9.36
C TRP A 26 -9.20 10.15 9.29
N ASN A 27 -8.23 10.42 8.41
CA ASN A 27 -7.57 11.73 8.34
C ASN A 27 -7.88 12.56 7.10
N GLN A 28 -8.65 12.03 6.16
CA GLN A 28 -9.01 12.67 4.88
C GLN A 28 -7.78 13.18 4.13
N ILE A 29 -6.69 12.41 4.13
CA ILE A 29 -5.42 12.85 3.50
C ILE A 29 -5.52 12.90 1.97
N GLY A 30 -6.47 12.16 1.37
CA GLY A 30 -6.67 12.09 -0.06
C GLY A 30 -5.50 11.41 -0.81
N ALA A 31 -5.59 11.38 -2.14
CA ALA A 31 -4.54 10.81 -2.99
C ALA A 31 -3.19 11.49 -2.81
N ILE A 32 -3.16 12.84 -2.77
CA ILE A 32 -1.93 13.63 -2.65
C ILE A 32 -1.27 13.44 -1.29
N GLY A 33 -2.04 13.47 -0.20
CA GLY A 33 -1.49 13.20 1.12
C GLY A 33 -0.94 11.78 1.25
N ALA A 34 -1.62 10.79 0.67
CA ALA A 34 -1.11 9.42 0.61
C ALA A 34 0.20 9.32 -0.16
N GLN A 35 0.32 10.00 -1.32
CA GLN A 35 1.55 10.08 -2.10
C GLN A 35 2.74 10.57 -1.25
N HIS A 36 2.59 11.69 -0.55
CA HIS A 36 3.65 12.21 0.33
C HIS A 36 4.06 11.19 1.39
N ILE A 37 3.09 10.53 2.02
CA ILE A 37 3.37 9.54 3.07
C ILE A 37 4.08 8.31 2.49
N VAL A 38 3.73 7.82 1.30
CA VAL A 38 4.43 6.66 0.74
C VAL A 38 5.77 7.00 0.13
N ASP A 39 5.96 8.20 -0.41
CA ASP A 39 7.25 8.59 -0.99
C ASP A 39 8.38 8.58 0.06
N VAL A 40 8.05 8.86 1.34
CA VAL A 40 9.03 8.75 2.43
C VAL A 40 9.50 7.31 2.65
N LEU A 41 8.66 6.31 2.35
CA LEU A 41 9.00 4.89 2.50
C LEU A 41 10.04 4.41 1.48
N ARG A 42 10.35 5.20 0.46
CA ARG A 42 11.47 4.89 -0.45
C ARG A 42 12.83 4.96 0.26
N THR A 43 12.93 5.81 1.30
CA THR A 43 14.17 6.03 2.05
C THR A 43 14.07 5.64 3.52
N ASN A 44 12.87 5.68 4.10
CA ASN A 44 12.64 5.27 5.48
C ASN A 44 12.59 3.74 5.58
N THR A 45 13.53 3.17 6.34
CA THR A 45 13.67 1.72 6.52
C THR A 45 13.14 1.22 7.86
N THR A 46 12.49 2.08 8.65
CA THR A 46 12.09 1.77 10.03
C THR A 46 10.60 1.52 10.18
N VAL A 47 9.78 2.19 9.38
CA VAL A 47 8.32 1.97 9.36
C VAL A 47 8.01 0.62 8.74
N THR A 48 7.47 -0.29 9.55
CA THR A 48 7.04 -1.63 9.13
C THR A 48 5.52 -1.75 9.04
N THR A 49 4.78 -0.90 9.74
CA THR A 49 3.31 -0.90 9.74
C THR A 49 2.75 0.48 9.43
N LEU A 50 1.92 0.56 8.38
CA LEU A 50 1.23 1.79 7.95
C LEU A 50 -0.28 1.55 7.86
N ASN A 51 -1.06 2.34 8.61
CA ASN A 51 -2.52 2.35 8.48
C ASN A 51 -3.00 3.66 7.85
N LEU A 52 -3.59 3.56 6.65
CA LEU A 52 -4.23 4.66 5.95
C LEU A 52 -5.74 4.44 5.76
N GLY A 53 -6.42 3.63 6.57
CA GLY A 53 -7.85 3.38 6.42
C GLY A 53 -8.71 4.66 6.46
N TRP A 54 -9.83 4.68 5.72
CA TRP A 54 -10.79 5.80 5.73
C TRP A 54 -10.18 7.18 5.41
N ASN A 55 -9.48 7.29 4.29
CA ASN A 55 -8.73 8.50 3.91
C ASN A 55 -9.03 9.06 2.52
N GLN A 56 -10.01 8.50 1.81
CA GLN A 56 -10.40 8.94 0.46
C GLN A 56 -9.21 8.93 -0.53
N ILE A 57 -8.35 7.91 -0.43
CA ILE A 57 -7.15 7.77 -1.27
C ILE A 57 -7.51 7.57 -2.75
N ARG A 58 -8.61 6.84 -3.03
CA ARG A 58 -9.11 6.53 -4.38
C ARG A 58 -8.07 5.80 -5.24
N ALA A 59 -8.42 5.56 -6.51
CA ALA A 59 -7.57 4.82 -7.45
C ALA A 59 -6.19 5.48 -7.68
N VAL A 60 -6.16 6.82 -7.82
CA VAL A 60 -4.90 7.57 -8.07
C VAL A 60 -3.92 7.43 -6.90
N GLY A 61 -4.41 7.55 -5.66
CA GLY A 61 -3.53 7.34 -4.51
C GLY A 61 -3.07 5.89 -4.37
N ALA A 62 -3.92 4.91 -4.73
CA ALA A 62 -3.55 3.50 -4.75
C ALA A 62 -2.44 3.21 -5.78
N GLN A 63 -2.44 3.89 -6.94
CA GLN A 63 -1.36 3.83 -7.91
C GLN A 63 -0.03 4.30 -7.32
N HIS A 64 0.00 5.47 -6.65
CA HIS A 64 1.21 5.97 -6.01
C HIS A 64 1.75 5.02 -4.94
N ILE A 65 0.84 4.47 -4.13
CA ILE A 65 1.18 3.44 -3.13
C ILE A 65 1.83 2.23 -3.82
N ALA A 66 1.21 1.70 -4.88
CA ALA A 66 1.74 0.58 -5.65
C ALA A 66 3.15 0.85 -6.21
N ASP A 67 3.39 2.04 -6.77
CA ASP A 67 4.68 2.44 -7.35
C ASP A 67 5.83 2.45 -6.32
N VAL A 68 5.54 2.79 -5.07
CA VAL A 68 6.50 2.72 -3.97
C VAL A 68 6.69 1.27 -3.51
N LEU A 69 5.59 0.54 -3.33
CA LEU A 69 5.62 -0.83 -2.82
C LEU A 69 6.44 -1.78 -3.68
N ARG A 70 6.57 -1.56 -4.99
CA ARG A 70 7.42 -2.40 -5.86
C ARG A 70 8.88 -2.51 -5.39
N ASN A 71 9.39 -1.48 -4.71
CA ASN A 71 10.80 -1.41 -4.29
C ASN A 71 10.98 -1.33 -2.76
N ASN A 72 9.89 -1.13 -2.01
CA ASN A 72 9.97 -1.06 -0.56
C ASN A 72 10.01 -2.48 0.04
N THR A 73 11.05 -2.78 0.80
CA THR A 73 11.26 -4.10 1.43
C THR A 73 11.07 -4.07 2.95
N THR A 74 10.75 -2.91 3.52
CA THR A 74 10.67 -2.69 4.98
C THR A 74 9.24 -2.73 5.51
N LEU A 75 8.28 -2.28 4.70
CA LEU A 75 6.86 -2.28 5.06
C LEU A 75 6.31 -3.70 4.98
N THR A 76 5.83 -4.21 6.11
CA THR A 76 5.26 -5.56 6.24
C THR A 76 3.74 -5.53 6.37
N THR A 77 3.17 -4.41 6.83
CA THR A 77 1.74 -4.25 7.02
C THR A 77 1.24 -2.93 6.44
N LEU A 78 0.32 -3.01 5.50
CA LEU A 78 -0.39 -1.86 4.93
C LEU A 78 -1.91 -2.04 5.06
N LYS A 79 -2.59 -1.07 5.67
CA LYS A 79 -4.06 -1.08 5.81
C LYS A 79 -4.70 0.05 4.98
N LEU A 80 -5.55 -0.32 4.01
CA LEU A 80 -6.22 0.61 3.09
C LEU A 80 -7.75 0.52 3.11
N HIS A 81 -8.36 -0.15 4.08
CA HIS A 81 -9.81 -0.30 4.18
C HIS A 81 -10.56 1.05 4.16
N GLY A 82 -11.72 1.13 3.50
CA GLY A 82 -12.55 2.35 3.48
C GLY A 82 -11.99 3.52 2.64
N ASN A 83 -11.19 3.25 1.60
CA ASN A 83 -10.55 4.30 0.78
C ASN A 83 -11.12 4.49 -0.63
N GLU A 84 -12.18 3.75 -0.99
CA GLU A 84 -12.80 3.83 -2.32
C GLU A 84 -11.78 3.65 -3.47
N ILE A 85 -10.83 2.71 -3.31
CA ILE A 85 -9.73 2.51 -4.27
C ILE A 85 -10.22 2.03 -5.64
N GLY A 86 -11.36 1.35 -5.68
CA GLY A 86 -11.95 0.76 -6.88
C GLY A 86 -11.09 -0.34 -7.51
N ASP A 87 -11.61 -0.93 -8.56
CA ASP A 87 -11.04 -2.10 -9.22
C ASP A 87 -9.67 -1.80 -9.85
N VAL A 88 -9.55 -0.62 -10.47
CA VAL A 88 -8.30 -0.14 -11.07
C VAL A 88 -7.23 0.07 -10.01
N GLY A 89 -7.58 0.68 -8.86
CA GLY A 89 -6.65 0.86 -7.75
C GLY A 89 -6.22 -0.46 -7.13
N ALA A 90 -7.16 -1.40 -6.99
CA ALA A 90 -6.86 -2.76 -6.52
C ALA A 90 -5.89 -3.48 -7.48
N GLN A 91 -6.04 -3.29 -8.80
CA GLN A 91 -5.15 -3.88 -9.79
C GLN A 91 -3.72 -3.36 -9.66
N TYR A 92 -3.53 -2.04 -9.51
CA TYR A 92 -2.19 -1.48 -9.29
C TYR A 92 -1.51 -2.09 -8.06
N LEU A 93 -2.25 -2.24 -6.96
CA LEU A 93 -1.73 -2.85 -5.73
C LEU A 93 -1.38 -4.33 -5.93
N ALA A 94 -2.22 -5.09 -6.63
CA ALA A 94 -1.96 -6.48 -6.94
C ALA A 94 -0.67 -6.64 -7.77
N ASP A 95 -0.51 -5.84 -8.83
CA ASP A 95 0.68 -5.84 -9.69
C ASP A 95 1.96 -5.47 -8.93
N ALA A 96 1.87 -4.53 -7.98
CA ALA A 96 3.01 -4.16 -7.17
C ALA A 96 3.44 -5.27 -6.22
N LEU A 97 2.49 -5.99 -5.63
CA LEU A 97 2.74 -7.04 -4.65
C LEU A 97 3.18 -8.34 -5.31
N GLN A 98 2.79 -8.62 -6.56
CA GLN A 98 3.33 -9.75 -7.33
C GLN A 98 4.85 -9.67 -7.52
N ASN A 99 5.40 -8.45 -7.53
CA ASN A 99 6.83 -8.20 -7.66
C ASN A 99 7.54 -8.06 -6.29
N ASN A 100 6.80 -7.91 -5.19
CA ASN A 100 7.36 -7.81 -3.86
C ASN A 100 7.42 -9.20 -3.23
N ILE A 101 8.62 -9.77 -3.15
CA ILE A 101 8.90 -11.15 -2.72
C ILE A 101 8.49 -11.41 -1.25
N VAL A 102 8.08 -10.38 -0.52
CA VAL A 102 7.68 -10.44 0.89
C VAL A 102 6.15 -10.52 0.95
N THR A 103 5.65 -11.72 1.26
CA THR A 103 4.25 -12.07 1.61
C THR A 103 3.27 -12.35 0.47
N MET A 104 3.55 -13.39 -0.31
CA MET A 104 2.46 -14.25 -0.76
C MET A 104 1.85 -14.94 0.50
N ILE A 105 0.52 -14.89 0.63
CA ILE A 105 -0.41 -15.58 1.58
C ILE A 105 -0.81 -14.78 2.86
N PRO A 106 -2.11 -14.62 3.25
CA PRO A 106 -3.41 -14.89 2.60
C PRO A 106 -4.41 -13.69 2.66
N PHE A 107 -3.98 -12.43 2.74
CA PHE A 107 -4.95 -11.31 2.86
C PHE A 107 -5.63 -10.92 1.53
N PHE A 108 -5.05 -11.34 0.40
CA PHE A 108 -5.60 -11.02 -0.93
C PHE A 108 -7.00 -11.58 -1.12
N ILE A 109 -7.33 -12.73 -0.55
CA ILE A 109 -8.62 -13.40 -0.78
C ILE A 109 -9.80 -12.51 -0.33
N TYR A 110 -9.71 -11.78 0.79
CA TYR A 110 -10.85 -11.00 1.30
C TYR A 110 -11.16 -9.71 0.53
N LEU A 111 -10.18 -9.12 -0.16
CA LEU A 111 -10.40 -7.86 -0.91
C LEU A 111 -11.01 -8.09 -2.30
N ILE A 112 -10.78 -9.26 -2.91
CA ILE A 112 -11.38 -9.61 -4.22
C ILE A 112 -12.83 -10.11 -4.10
N TYR A 113 -13.28 -10.60 -2.94
CA TYR A 113 -14.65 -11.11 -2.77
C TYR A 113 -15.76 -10.04 -2.71
N SER A 114 -15.46 -8.75 -2.61
CA SER A 114 -16.52 -7.72 -2.54
C SER A 114 -16.72 -6.87 -3.81
N SER A 115 -15.90 -6.99 -4.85
CA SER A 115 -16.24 -6.39 -6.17
C SER A 115 -15.38 -6.77 -7.38
N VAL A 116 -14.32 -7.60 -7.30
CA VAL A 116 -13.52 -7.91 -8.51
C VAL A 116 -13.03 -9.34 -8.49
N LEU A 117 -13.55 -10.16 -9.40
CA LEU A 117 -13.02 -11.50 -9.65
C LEU A 117 -11.70 -11.39 -10.44
N PHE A 118 -10.56 -11.18 -9.77
CA PHE A 118 -9.26 -11.43 -10.40
C PHE A 118 -8.98 -12.93 -10.38
N ARG A 119 -9.23 -13.62 -11.50
CA ARG A 119 -8.69 -14.96 -11.75
C ARG A 119 -7.22 -14.80 -12.09
N VAL A 120 -6.34 -15.10 -11.14
CA VAL A 120 -4.95 -15.42 -11.45
C VAL A 120 -4.89 -16.93 -11.63
N ASP A 121 -4.90 -17.38 -12.88
CA ASP A 121 -4.67 -18.80 -13.20
C ASP A 121 -3.30 -19.20 -12.68
N THR A 122 -3.28 -20.09 -11.69
CA THR A 122 -2.08 -20.56 -10.98
C THR A 122 -1.44 -21.77 -11.66
N ASP A 123 -1.86 -22.11 -12.89
CA ASP A 123 -1.48 -23.34 -13.58
C ASP A 123 -0.07 -23.33 -14.21
N HIS A 124 0.72 -22.27 -14.07
CA HIS A 124 2.03 -22.17 -14.74
C HIS A 124 3.28 -22.23 -13.84
N ILE A 125 3.14 -22.42 -12.52
CA ILE A 125 4.32 -22.48 -11.61
C ILE A 125 4.80 -23.93 -11.35
N ASN A 126 4.02 -24.96 -11.71
CA ASN A 126 4.35 -26.36 -11.37
C ASN A 126 5.00 -27.20 -12.50
N SER A 127 5.38 -26.64 -13.65
CA SER A 127 5.84 -27.46 -14.80
C SER A 127 7.36 -27.49 -15.04
N ARG A 128 8.22 -27.14 -14.07
CA ARG A 128 9.69 -27.15 -14.28
C ARG A 128 10.54 -27.76 -13.16
N VAL A 129 10.00 -28.74 -12.44
CA VAL A 129 10.85 -29.68 -11.68
C VAL A 129 10.27 -31.09 -11.78
N TYR A 130 10.54 -31.76 -12.89
CA TYR A 130 10.81 -33.21 -13.00
C TYR A 130 11.63 -33.42 -14.27
#